data_AF-K1U5J0-F1
#
_entry.id   AF-K1U5J0-F1
#
_cell.length_a   1.000
_cell.length_b   1.000
_cell.length_c   1.000
_cell.angle_alpha   90.00
_cell.angle_beta   90.00
_cell.angle_gamma   90.00
#
_symmetry.space_group_name_H-M   'P 1'
#
loop_
_entity.id
_entity.type
_entity.pdbx_description
1 polymer ?
#
loop_
_entity_poly.entity_id
_entity_poly.type
_entity_poly.pdbx_seq_one_letter_code
_entity_poly.pdbx_strand_id
1 'polypeptide(L)' 'MTVDEVERGKGYPDIYEEAARRIKVNPHKCLVFEDILAGVTGASLGEFNVVAVFDEKSKHNWEKIKSISKYSINDYKELL' A
#
# COMPACT_ATOMS: atom_id res chain seq x y z
N MET A 1 7.46 11.69 -1.48
CA MET A 1 7.17 11.59 -2.92
C MET A 1 5.69 11.85 -3.10
N THR A 2 5.31 12.56 -4.15
CA THR A 2 3.90 12.77 -4.52
C THR A 2 3.62 12.07 -5.84
N VAL A 3 2.34 11.85 -6.14
CA VAL A 3 1.91 11.18 -7.38
C VAL A 3 2.34 11.91 -8.66
N ASP A 4 2.67 13.21 -8.56
CA ASP A 4 3.16 14.02 -9.68
C ASP A 4 4.59 13.66 -10.11
N GLU A 5 5.30 12.87 -9.29
CA GLU A 5 6.67 12.41 -9.57
C GLU A 5 6.71 11.12 -10.41
N VAL A 6 5.56 10.54 -10.77
CA VAL A 6 5.45 9.27 -11.52
C VAL A 6 4.44 9.37 -12.65
N GLU A 7 4.59 8.54 -13.69
CA GLU A 7 3.73 8.56 -14.87
C GLU A 7 2.29 8.14 -14.55
N ARG A 8 2.13 7.07 -13.78
CA ARG A 8 0.81 6.54 -13.41
C ARG A 8 0.52 6.78 -11.94
N GLY A 9 -0.69 7.26 -11.67
CA GLY A 9 -1.15 7.55 -10.31
C GLY A 9 -1.58 6.31 -9.53
N LYS A 10 -2.43 6.52 -8.51
CA LYS A 10 -2.96 5.46 -7.64
C LYS A 10 -3.61 4.31 -8.44
N GLY A 11 -3.42 3.08 -7.97
CA GLY A 11 -3.82 1.87 -8.68
C GLY A 11 -2.68 1.22 -9.46
N TYR A 12 -1.57 1.93 -9.65
CA TYR A 12 -0.34 1.43 -10.29
C TYR A 12 0.81 1.39 -9.29
N PRO A 13 1.84 0.56 -9.53
CA PRO A 13 2.93 0.36 -8.57
C PRO A 13 3.97 1.49 -8.55
N ASP A 14 3.94 2.40 -9.52
CA ASP A 14 5.01 3.33 -9.88
C ASP A 14 5.57 4.12 -8.68
N ILE A 15 4.68 4.66 -7.84
CA ILE A 15 5.10 5.46 -6.67
C ILE A 15 5.81 4.60 -5.62
N TYR A 16 5.39 3.34 -5.44
CA TYR A 16 6.01 2.42 -4.50
C TYR A 16 7.34 1.90 -5.05
N GLU A 17 7.39 1.57 -6.35
CA GLU A 17 8.61 1.17 -7.05
C GLU A 17 9.68 2.26 -6.99
N GLU A 18 9.30 3.50 -7.27
CA GLU A 18 10.20 4.65 -7.20
C GLU A 18 10.67 4.89 -5.74
N ALA A 19 9.78 4.72 -4.75
CA ALA A 19 10.18 4.80 -3.34
C ALA A 19 11.20 3.71 -2.98
N ALA A 20 10.94 2.45 -3.37
CA ALA A 20 11.85 1.32 -3.17
C ALA A 20 13.21 1.53 -3.85
N ARG A 21 13.20 2.07 -5.07
CA ARG A 21 14.40 2.42 -5.82
C ARG A 21 15.25 3.46 -5.10
N ARG A 22 14.63 4.52 -4.54
CA ARG A 22 15.35 5.57 -3.80
C ARG A 22 16.04 5.04 -2.54
N ILE A 23 15.40 4.11 -1.82
CA ILE A 23 15.99 3.47 -0.63
C ILE A 23 16.86 2.24 -0.95
N LYS A 24 16.95 1.84 -2.23
CA LYS A 24 17.72 0.70 -2.73
C LYS A 24 17.33 -0.64 -2.09
N VAL A 25 16.03 -0.84 -1.88
CA VAL A 25 15.46 -2.08 -1.32
C VAL A 25 14.58 -2.75 -2.37
N ASN A 26 14.62 -4.09 -2.45
CA ASN A 26 13.75 -4.86 -3.34
C ASN A 26 12.29 -4.77 -2.85
N PRO A 27 11.28 -4.56 -3.73
CA PRO A 27 9.87 -4.48 -3.36
C PRO A 27 9.36 -5.58 -2.41
N HIS A 28 9.76 -6.84 -2.61
CA HIS A 28 9.36 -7.95 -1.75
C HIS A 28 9.91 -7.87 -0.31
N LYS A 29 10.92 -7.04 -0.08
CA LYS A 29 11.49 -6.75 1.24
C LYS A 29 10.92 -5.47 1.86
N CYS A 30 10.06 -4.77 1.13
CA CYS A 30 9.35 -3.59 1.61
C CYS A 30 7.99 -3.99 2.20
N LEU A 31 7.54 -3.20 3.17
CA LEU A 31 6.22 -3.28 3.78
C LEU A 31 5.52 -1.94 3.56
N VAL A 32 4.34 -1.94 2.95
CA VAL A 32 3.56 -0.76 2.61
C VAL A 32 2.29 -0.73 3.45
N PHE A 33 2.03 0.40 4.11
CA PHE A 33 0.80 0.62 4.89
C PHE A 33 -0.15 1.47 4.04
N GLU A 34 -1.35 0.95 3.78
CA GLU A 34 -2.33 1.58 2.88
C GLU A 34 -3.75 1.43 3.42
N ASP A 35 -4.56 2.46 3.20
CA ASP A 35 -5.92 2.59 3.73
C ASP A 35 -6.99 2.62 2.64
N ILE A 36 -6.61 2.72 1.37
CA ILE A 36 -7.54 2.78 0.23
C ILE A 36 -7.32 1.64 -0.75
N LEU A 37 -8.40 1.25 -1.45
CA LEU A 37 -8.38 0.14 -2.41
C LEU A 37 -7.36 0.34 -3.54
N ALA A 38 -7.26 1.55 -4.07
CA ALA A 38 -6.31 1.85 -5.14
C ALA A 38 -4.84 1.78 -4.66
N GLY A 39 -4.57 2.13 -3.41
CA GLY A 39 -3.24 2.06 -2.83
C GLY A 39 -2.79 0.61 -2.61
N VAL A 40 -3.62 -0.20 -1.94
CA VAL A 40 -3.31 -1.63 -1.74
C VAL A 40 -3.19 -2.39 -3.06
N THR A 41 -3.99 -2.03 -4.07
CA THR A 41 -3.90 -2.62 -5.41
C THR A 41 -2.58 -2.28 -6.07
N GLY A 42 -2.19 -1.00 -6.08
CA GLY A 42 -0.93 -0.55 -6.68
C GLY A 42 0.29 -1.18 -6.00
N ALA A 43 0.32 -1.20 -4.67
CA ALA A 43 1.40 -1.82 -3.92
C ALA A 43 1.47 -3.35 -4.14
N SER A 44 0.33 -4.04 -4.17
CA SER A 44 0.27 -5.48 -4.45
C SER A 44 0.77 -5.82 -5.87
N LEU A 45 0.39 -5.02 -6.88
CA LEU A 45 0.87 -5.18 -8.26
C LEU A 45 2.39 -5.00 -8.39
N GLY A 46 2.99 -4.15 -7.55
CA GLY A 46 4.44 -3.97 -7.46
C GLY A 46 5.14 -5.02 -6.60
N GLU A 47 4.42 -6.07 -6.20
CA GLU A 47 4.91 -7.20 -5.40
C GLU A 47 5.43 -6.84 -4.00
N PHE A 48 4.97 -5.71 -3.46
CA PHE A 48 5.21 -5.28 -2.09
C PHE A 48 4.40 -6.13 -1.11
N ASN A 49 4.90 -6.30 0.12
CA ASN A 49 4.04 -6.76 1.21
C ASN A 49 3.16 -5.59 1.66
N VAL A 50 1.84 -5.80 1.75
CA VAL A 50 0.88 -4.75 2.10
C VAL A 50 0.26 -5.04 3.47
N VAL A 51 0.20 -4.01 4.32
CA VAL A 51 -0.60 -3.96 5.55
C VAL A 51 -1.77 -3.02 5.29
N ALA A 52 -2.97 -3.57 5.31
CA ALA A 52 -4.19 -2.76 5.30
C ALA A 52 -4.35 -2.04 6.64
N VAL A 53 -4.54 -0.72 6.59
CA VAL A 53 -4.86 0.09 7.77
C VAL A 53 -6.30 0.56 7.65
N PHE A 54 -7.12 0.28 8.67
CA PHE A 54 -8.50 0.71 8.66
C PHE A 54 -8.62 2.24 8.65
N ASP A 55 -9.44 2.78 7.74
CA ASP A 55 -9.90 4.17 7.75
C ASP A 55 -11.42 4.20 7.46
N GLU A 56 -12.17 5.01 8.20
CA GLU A 56 -13.63 5.06 8.09
C GLU A 56 -14.10 5.49 6.69
N LYS A 57 -13.32 6.33 5.98
CA LYS A 57 -13.63 6.76 4.60
C LYS A 57 -13.60 5.58 3.62
N SER A 58 -12.77 4.59 3.91
CA SER A 58 -12.56 3.40 3.07
C SER A 58 -13.32 2.16 3.54
N LYS A 59 -14.09 2.26 4.63
CA LYS A 59 -14.83 1.15 5.24
C LYS A 59 -15.69 0.36 4.26
N HIS A 60 -16.31 1.05 3.31
CA HIS A 60 -17.13 0.43 2.25
C HIS A 60 -16.34 -0.53 1.34
N ASN A 61 -15.01 -0.41 1.29
CA ASN A 61 -14.10 -1.29 0.57
C ASN A 61 -13.28 -2.22 1.48
N TRP A 62 -13.50 -2.21 2.80
CA TRP A 62 -12.61 -2.84 3.77
C TRP A 62 -12.35 -4.32 3.50
N GLU A 63 -13.39 -5.10 3.17
CA GLU A 63 -13.24 -6.52 2.88
C GLU A 63 -12.36 -6.78 1.64
N LYS A 64 -12.48 -5.94 0.60
CA LYS A 64 -11.63 -6.04 -0.60
C LYS A 64 -10.19 -5.66 -0.27
N ILE A 65 -10.01 -4.59 0.50
CA ILE A 65 -8.70 -4.11 0.95
C ILE A 65 -7.96 -5.22 1.71
N LYS A 66 -8.64 -5.88 2.65
CA LYS A 66 -8.10 -7.03 3.38
C LYS A 66 -7.77 -8.21 2.46
N SER A 67 -8.62 -8.53 1.48
CA SER A 67 -8.37 -9.68 0.58
C SER A 67 -7.10 -9.55 -0.28
N ILE A 68 -6.65 -8.31 -0.53
CA ILE A 68 -5.43 -8.02 -1.31
C ILE A 68 -4.20 -7.93 -0.39
N SER A 69 -4.41 -7.57 0.87
CA SER A 69 -3.34 -7.26 1.81
C SER A 69 -2.85 -8.51 2.54
N LYS A 70 -1.56 -8.53 2.87
CA LYS A 70 -0.95 -9.64 3.61
C LYS A 70 -1.34 -9.64 5.08
N TYR A 71 -1.48 -8.44 5.64
CA TYR A 71 -1.90 -8.20 7.02
C TYR A 71 -2.94 -7.09 7.05
N SER A 72 -3.66 -6.97 8.16
CA SER A 72 -4.57 -5.86 8.40
C SER A 72 -4.55 -5.44 9.86
N ILE A 73 -4.59 -4.14 10.12
CA ILE A 73 -4.69 -3.54 11.45
C ILE A 73 -5.80 -2.49 11.45
N ASN A 74 -6.43 -2.28 12.61
CA ASN A 74 -7.39 -1.21 12.81
C ASN A 74 -6.72 0.07 13.31
N ASP A 75 -5.63 -0.05 14.08
CA ASP A 75 -4.86 1.07 14.62
C ASP A 75 -3.37 0.69 14.70
N TYR A 76 -2.47 1.66 14.53
CA TYR A 76 -1.02 1.46 14.65
C TYR A 76 -0.59 0.99 16.06
N LYS A 77 -1.41 1.20 17.10
CA LYS A 77 -1.17 0.68 18.45
C LYS A 77 -1.11 -0.86 18.51
N GLU A 78 -1.66 -1.56 17.54
CA GLU A 78 -1.57 -3.03 17.45
C GLU A 78 -0.14 -3.51 17.14
N LEU A 79 0.79 -2.60 16.81
CA LEU A 79 2.19 -2.90 16.52
C LEU A 79 3.15 -2.67 17.72
N LEU A 80 2.61 -2.26 18.89
CA LEU A 80 3.37 -2.02 20.13
C LEU A 80 3.35 -3.25 21.05
#